data_AF-M2XUZ1-F1
#
_entry.id   AF-M2XUZ1-F1
#
_cell.length_a   1.000
_cell.length_b   1.000
_cell.length_c   1.000
_cell.angle_alpha   90.00
_cell.angle_beta   90.00
_cell.angle_gamma   90.00
#
_symmetry.space_group_name_H-M   'P 1'
#
loop_
_entity.id
_entity.type
_entity.pdbx_description
1 polymer ?
#
loop_
_entity_poly.entity_id
_entity_poly.type
_entity_poly.pdbx_seq_one_letter_code
_entity_poly.pdbx_strand_id
1 'polypeptide(L)'
;ENCQIGVFLAYASTAGHALIDRELYLPESWTSDRDRCRAAGIGDEVEFATKPVLAQRMIERVLDAGVPFSWLTADEAYGQVKYLRVWLEARDVSYVLATRRNDDVFTSDGRFGRVDEMIAAVPPRQWRRISVGDGAHGRREYSWVRVPI
;
A
#
# COMPACT_ATOMS: atom_id res chain seq x y z
N GLU A 1 -8.65 20.77 11.59
CA GLU A 1 -7.85 19.63 12.12
C GLU A 1 -6.48 20.13 12.60
N ASN A 2 -6.00 19.66 13.76
CA ASN A 2 -4.73 20.07 14.35
C ASN A 2 -3.75 18.89 14.57
N CYS A 3 -3.98 17.75 13.92
CA CYS A 3 -3.05 16.63 13.96
C CYS A 3 -2.05 16.70 12.80
N GLN A 4 -0.77 16.48 13.11
CA GLN A 4 0.26 16.20 12.11
C GLN A 4 0.31 14.69 11.92
N ILE A 5 0.30 14.23 10.67
CA ILE A 5 0.35 12.81 10.34
C ILE A 5 1.57 12.57 9.46
N GLY A 6 2.49 11.73 9.92
CA GLY A 6 3.59 11.24 9.10
C GLY A 6 3.16 10.04 8.25
N VAL A 7 3.58 10.02 7.00
CA VAL A 7 3.60 8.83 6.14
C VAL A 7 5.05 8.37 6.09
N PHE A 8 5.30 7.08 6.32
CA PHE A 8 6.65 6.53 6.42
C PHE A 8 6.80 5.33 5.50
N LEU A 9 7.97 5.21 4.88
CA LEU A 9 8.36 4.03 4.11
C LEU A 9 9.48 3.32 4.85
N ALA A 10 9.22 2.06 5.18
CA ALA A 10 10.18 1.19 5.86
C ALA A 10 10.75 0.18 4.87
N TYR A 11 12.07 0.03 4.88
CA TYR A 11 12.76 -1.05 4.22
C TYR A 11 12.93 -2.20 5.20
N ALA A 12 12.54 -3.41 4.81
CA ALA A 12 12.65 -4.60 5.63
C ALA A 12 13.44 -5.69 4.90
N SER A 13 14.36 -6.33 5.61
CA SER A 13 15.16 -7.46 5.15
C SER A 13 15.38 -8.46 6.27
N THR A 14 16.10 -9.54 5.99
CA THR A 14 16.53 -10.51 7.01
C THR A 14 17.47 -9.89 8.06
N ALA A 15 18.10 -8.76 7.76
CA ALA A 15 18.96 -8.04 8.70
C ALA A 15 18.19 -7.10 9.66
N GLY A 16 16.90 -6.84 9.39
CA GLY A 16 16.08 -5.94 10.20
C GLY A 16 15.25 -4.98 9.35
N HIS A 17 14.87 -3.86 9.94
CA HIS A 17 14.06 -2.84 9.27
C HIS A 17 14.55 -1.42 9.59
N ALA A 18 14.41 -0.52 8.63
CA ALA A 18 14.78 0.90 8.77
C ALA A 18 13.78 1.79 8.02
N LEU A 19 13.50 2.98 8.55
CA LEU A 19 12.79 4.02 7.81
C LEU A 19 13.74 4.61 6.76
N ILE A 20 13.32 4.57 5.49
CA ILE A 20 14.12 5.05 4.36
C ILE A 20 13.55 6.31 3.72
N ASP A 21 12.28 6.63 3.97
CA ASP A 21 11.64 7.84 3.48
C ASP A 21 10.50 8.25 4.41
N ARG A 22 10.11 9.53 4.36
CA ARG A 22 8.98 10.10 5.10
C ARG A 22 8.33 11.25 4.33
N GLU A 23 7.03 11.40 4.51
CA GLU A 23 6.24 12.53 4.03
C GLU A 23 5.34 13.06 5.16
N LEU A 24 5.05 14.36 5.13
CA LEU A 24 4.08 14.96 6.05
C LEU A 24 2.73 15.10 5.34
N TYR A 25 1.71 14.41 5.84
CA TYR A 25 0.34 14.65 5.40
C TYR A 25 -0.20 15.92 6.05
N LEU A 26 -0.58 16.87 5.20
CA LEU A 26 -1.26 18.10 5.57
C LEU A 26 -2.68 18.06 5.00
N PRO A 27 -3.72 18.29 5.82
CA PRO A 27 -5.08 18.40 5.31
C PRO A 27 -5.22 19.65 4.45
N GLU A 28 -6.18 19.65 3.52
CA GLU A 28 -6.37 20.75 2.58
C GLU A 28 -6.55 22.11 3.29
N SER A 29 -7.28 22.11 4.41
CA SER A 29 -7.46 23.30 5.26
C SER A 29 -6.17 23.93 5.79
N TRP A 30 -5.07 23.18 5.89
CA TRP A 30 -3.75 23.73 6.18
C TRP A 30 -3.11 24.28 4.93
N THR A 31 -3.11 23.50 3.84
CA THR A 31 -2.49 23.90 2.58
C THR A 31 -3.19 25.09 1.90
N SER A 32 -4.41 25.43 2.31
CA SER A 32 -5.11 26.66 1.88
C SER A 32 -4.74 27.90 2.70
N ASP A 33 -4.11 27.74 3.87
CA ASP A 33 -3.65 28.84 4.73
C ASP A 33 -2.12 28.96 4.62
N ARG A 34 -1.65 29.83 3.72
CA ARG A 34 -0.20 29.99 3.46
C ARG A 34 0.54 30.60 4.63
N ASP A 35 -0.07 31.54 5.34
CA ASP A 35 0.57 32.18 6.48
C ASP A 35 0.76 31.21 7.64
N ARG A 36 -0.23 30.34 7.89
CA ARG A 36 -0.09 29.23 8.84
C ARG A 36 1.00 28.24 8.44
N CYS A 37 1.08 27.87 7.16
CA CYS A 37 2.13 26.96 6.69
C CYS A 37 3.52 27.56 6.85
N ARG A 38 3.73 28.80 6.44
CA ARG A 38 5.01 29.51 6.61
C ARG A 38 5.40 29.63 8.09
N ALA A 39 4.44 29.95 8.96
CA ALA A 39 4.66 29.97 10.40
C ALA A 39 5.07 28.61 10.98
N ALA A 40 4.65 27.51 10.36
CA ALA A 40 5.05 26.15 10.70
C ALA A 40 6.30 25.65 9.94
N GLY A 41 6.96 26.51 9.14
CA GLY A 41 8.15 26.13 8.36
C GLY A 41 7.85 25.28 7.12
N ILE A 42 6.61 25.29 6.63
CA ILE A 42 6.17 24.57 5.43
C ILE A 42 6.32 25.52 4.23
N GLY A 43 7.07 25.10 3.22
CA GLY A 43 7.31 25.86 1.99
C GLY A 43 6.05 26.06 1.15
N ASP A 44 6.08 27.10 0.30
CA ASP A 44 4.93 27.46 -0.55
C ASP A 44 4.69 26.45 -1.67
N GLU A 45 5.69 25.64 -2.01
CA GLU A 45 5.61 24.52 -2.96
C GLU A 45 4.83 23.31 -2.43
N VAL A 46 4.56 23.27 -1.12
CA VAL A 46 3.83 22.16 -0.50
C VAL A 46 2.33 22.35 -0.68
N GLU A 47 1.80 21.63 -1.65
CA GLU A 47 0.38 21.53 -1.94
C GLU A 47 -0.29 20.33 -1.23
N PHE A 48 -1.62 20.33 -1.21
CA PHE A 48 -2.38 19.20 -0.70
C PHE A 48 -2.05 17.91 -1.47
N ALA A 49 -1.78 16.84 -0.74
CA ALA A 49 -1.65 15.51 -1.31
C ALA A 49 -2.27 14.48 -0.36
N THR A 50 -3.03 13.54 -0.95
CA THR A 50 -3.57 12.41 -0.19
C THR A 50 -2.46 11.46 0.23
N LYS A 51 -2.65 10.69 1.31
CA LYS A 51 -1.65 9.70 1.77
C LYS A 51 -1.21 8.73 0.66
N PRO A 52 -2.11 8.19 -0.19
CA PRO A 52 -1.68 7.31 -1.29
C PRO A 52 -0.82 8.02 -2.34
N VAL A 53 -1.11 9.30 -2.64
CA VAL A 53 -0.25 10.11 -3.52
C VAL A 53 1.13 10.33 -2.90
N LEU A 54 1.20 10.62 -1.60
CA LEU A 54 2.46 10.74 -0.87
C LEU A 54 3.25 9.42 -0.90
N ALA A 55 2.60 8.29 -0.62
CA ALA A 55 3.24 6.98 -0.69
C ALA A 55 3.76 6.66 -2.10
N GLN A 56 2.98 6.97 -3.15
CA GLN A 56 3.43 6.79 -4.53
C GLN A 56 4.68 7.62 -4.83
N ARG A 57 4.75 8.88 -4.39
CA ARG A 57 5.94 9.73 -4.53
C ARG A 57 7.16 9.15 -3.81
N MET A 58 6.97 8.63 -2.60
CA MET A 58 8.04 7.98 -1.83
C MET A 58 8.56 6.73 -2.55
N ILE A 59 7.65 5.91 -3.09
CA ILE A 59 8.01 4.70 -3.84
C ILE A 59 8.76 5.07 -5.13
N GLU A 60 8.31 6.11 -5.83
CA GLU A 60 8.97 6.61 -7.03
C GLU A 60 10.42 7.03 -6.75
N ARG A 61 10.68 7.76 -5.66
CA ARG A 61 12.05 8.10 -5.25
C ARG A 61 12.91 6.88 -4.95
N VAL A 62 12.34 5.83 -4.35
CA VAL A 62 13.04 4.59 -4.05
C VAL A 62 13.39 3.82 -5.33
N LEU A 63 12.47 3.80 -6.30
CA LEU A 63 12.70 3.21 -7.62
C LEU A 63 13.79 3.99 -8.39
N ASP A 64 13.69 5.31 -8.43
CA ASP A 64 14.65 6.19 -9.11
C ASP A 64 16.06 6.08 -8.50
N ALA A 65 16.13 5.90 -7.18
CA ALA A 65 17.39 5.66 -6.46
C ALA A 65 17.95 4.24 -6.66
N GLY A 66 17.23 3.34 -7.34
CA GLY A 66 17.68 1.97 -7.59
C GLY A 66 17.78 1.11 -6.32
N VAL A 67 16.98 1.41 -5.30
CA VAL A 67 17.01 0.65 -4.04
C VAL A 67 16.54 -0.78 -4.31
N PRO A 68 17.31 -1.82 -3.94
CA PRO A 68 16.95 -3.20 -4.25
C PRO A 68 15.86 -3.71 -3.31
N PHE A 69 14.70 -4.09 -3.84
CA PHE A 69 13.66 -4.79 -3.09
C PHE A 69 12.89 -5.76 -4.01
N SER A 70 12.25 -6.77 -3.41
CA SER A 70 11.48 -7.77 -4.18
C SER A 70 9.97 -7.59 -4.06
N TRP A 71 9.48 -6.97 -2.99
CA TRP A 71 8.06 -6.82 -2.72
C TRP A 71 7.78 -5.50 -2.03
N LEU A 72 6.65 -4.89 -2.39
CA LEU A 72 6.06 -3.79 -1.64
C LEU A 72 4.85 -4.28 -0.83
N THR A 73 4.69 -3.81 0.40
CA THR A 73 3.49 -4.08 1.20
C THR A 73 3.02 -2.84 1.93
N ALA A 74 1.70 -2.74 2.09
CA ALA A 74 1.03 -1.68 2.83
C ALA A 74 -0.37 -2.15 3.26
N ASP A 75 -0.97 -1.39 4.17
CA ASP A 75 -2.31 -1.70 4.68
C ASP A 75 -3.42 -1.46 3.64
N GLU A 76 -4.66 -1.70 4.07
CA GLU A 76 -5.84 -1.55 3.24
C GLU A 76 -6.10 -0.12 2.76
N ALA A 77 -5.65 0.91 3.48
CA ALA A 77 -5.87 2.29 3.08
C ALA A 77 -5.14 2.61 1.76
N TYR A 78 -4.02 1.94 1.50
CA TYR A 78 -3.31 2.00 0.22
C TYR A 78 -3.81 0.93 -0.74
N GLY A 79 -4.05 -0.28 -0.23
CA GLY A 79 -4.39 -1.40 -1.10
C GLY A 79 -5.75 -1.28 -1.76
N GLN A 80 -6.69 -0.50 -1.23
CA GLN A 80 -7.98 -0.21 -1.86
C GLN A 80 -7.89 0.86 -2.96
N VAL A 81 -6.73 1.48 -3.14
CA VAL A 81 -6.50 2.53 -4.14
C VAL A 81 -6.13 1.88 -5.47
N LYS A 82 -7.11 1.68 -6.35
CA LYS A 82 -6.95 0.99 -7.64
C LYS A 82 -5.79 1.53 -8.47
N TYR A 83 -5.65 2.86 -8.57
CA TYR A 83 -4.59 3.47 -9.39
C TYR A 83 -3.19 3.16 -8.87
N LEU A 84 -3.00 2.99 -7.56
CA LEU A 84 -1.70 2.68 -6.99
C LEU A 84 -1.27 1.27 -7.39
N ARG A 85 -2.19 0.31 -7.37
CA ARG A 85 -1.93 -1.07 -7.82
C ARG A 85 -1.57 -1.12 -9.31
N VAL A 86 -2.39 -0.49 -10.15
CA VAL A 86 -2.13 -0.40 -11.60
C VAL A 86 -0.78 0.28 -11.87
N TRP A 87 -0.43 1.31 -11.10
CA TRP A 87 0.85 2.00 -11.21
C TRP A 87 2.04 1.12 -10.82
N LEU A 88 1.91 0.28 -9.79
CA LEU A 88 2.91 -0.72 -9.40
C LEU A 88 3.08 -1.79 -10.47
N GLU A 89 1.97 -2.32 -11.02
CA GLU A 89 1.96 -3.29 -12.12
C GLU A 89 2.68 -2.73 -13.37
N ALA A 90 2.38 -1.49 -13.75
CA ALA A 90 3.00 -0.82 -14.88
C ALA A 90 4.52 -0.59 -14.73
N ARG A 91 5.04 -0.68 -13.49
CA ARG A 91 6.46 -0.55 -13.16
C ARG A 91 7.12 -1.88 -12.83
N ASP A 92 6.43 -3.00 -13.06
CA ASP A 92 6.89 -4.36 -12.73
C ASP A 92 7.25 -4.53 -11.24
N VAL A 93 6.54 -3.81 -10.36
CA VAL A 93 6.74 -3.90 -8.91
C VAL A 93 5.79 -4.95 -8.33
N SER A 94 6.36 -6.04 -7.83
CA SER A 94 5.61 -7.05 -7.07
C SER A 94 5.10 -6.48 -5.74
N TYR A 95 3.83 -6.73 -5.39
CA TYR A 95 3.23 -6.21 -4.16
C TYR A 95 2.28 -7.17 -3.46
N VAL A 96 2.08 -6.92 -2.15
CA VAL A 96 1.04 -7.53 -1.32
C VAL A 96 0.27 -6.41 -0.63
N LEU A 97 -0.95 -6.16 -1.09
CA LEU A 97 -1.81 -5.09 -0.63
C LEU A 97 -3.20 -5.63 -0.28
N ALA A 98 -3.73 -5.25 0.88
CA ALA A 98 -5.09 -5.62 1.28
C ALA A 98 -6.11 -4.77 0.50
N THR A 99 -7.13 -5.41 -0.08
CA THR A 99 -8.23 -4.70 -0.75
C THR A 99 -9.59 -5.09 -0.18
N ARG A 100 -10.64 -4.35 -0.57
CA ARG A 100 -12.01 -4.66 -0.17
C ARG A 100 -12.48 -5.94 -0.85
N ARG A 101 -13.28 -6.72 -0.13
CA ARG A 101 -13.94 -7.91 -0.69
C ARG A 101 -14.84 -7.62 -1.90
N ASN A 102 -15.35 -6.40 -2.03
CA ASN A 102 -16.21 -5.97 -3.14
C ASN A 102 -15.42 -5.17 -4.19
N ASP A 103 -14.09 -5.24 -4.17
CA ASP A 103 -13.27 -4.66 -5.21
C ASP A 103 -13.38 -5.45 -6.50
N ASP A 104 -13.22 -4.78 -7.62
CA ASP A 104 -13.23 -5.41 -8.94
C ASP A 104 -11.81 -5.62 -9.42
N VAL A 105 -11.52 -6.83 -9.88
CA VAL A 105 -10.21 -7.22 -10.41
C VAL A 105 -10.38 -7.84 -11.79
N PHE A 106 -9.34 -7.65 -12.61
CA PHE A 106 -9.17 -8.40 -13.84
C PHE A 106 -8.37 -9.66 -13.52
N THR A 107 -8.67 -10.73 -14.23
CA THR A 107 -7.90 -11.95 -14.19
C THR A 107 -7.00 -12.09 -15.40
N SER A 108 -5.90 -12.81 -15.25
CA SER A 108 -4.94 -13.05 -16.33
C SER A 108 -5.54 -13.74 -17.56
N ASP A 109 -6.70 -14.38 -17.41
CA ASP A 109 -7.46 -14.98 -18.52
C ASP A 109 -8.59 -14.08 -19.05
N GLY A 110 -8.53 -12.79 -18.75
CA GLY A 110 -9.40 -11.75 -19.32
C GLY A 110 -10.78 -11.64 -18.66
N ARG A 111 -11.03 -12.33 -17.54
CA ARG A 111 -12.28 -12.14 -16.80
C ARG A 111 -12.19 -10.87 -15.97
N PHE A 112 -13.34 -10.28 -15.73
CA PHE A 112 -13.53 -9.19 -14.81
C PHE A 112 -14.56 -9.62 -13.79
N GLY A 113 -14.33 -9.34 -12.51
CA GLY A 113 -15.32 -9.66 -11.49
C GLY A 113 -14.90 -9.21 -10.11
N ARG A 114 -15.86 -9.33 -9.19
CA ARG A 114 -15.66 -8.96 -7.79
C ARG A 114 -14.87 -10.01 -7.04
N VAL A 115 -13.99 -9.55 -6.16
CA VAL A 115 -13.14 -10.41 -5.33
C VAL A 115 -13.97 -11.43 -4.53
N ASP A 116 -15.10 -11.04 -3.94
CA ASP A 116 -15.92 -11.96 -3.14
C ASP A 116 -16.62 -13.04 -3.95
N GLU A 117 -17.07 -12.72 -5.16
CA GLU A 117 -17.62 -13.70 -6.10
C GLU A 117 -16.54 -14.69 -6.56
N MET A 118 -15.34 -14.19 -6.86
CA MET A 118 -14.20 -15.04 -7.22
C MET A 118 -13.83 -15.99 -6.09
N ILE A 119 -13.74 -15.50 -4.85
CA ILE A 119 -13.47 -16.29 -3.65
C ILE A 119 -14.54 -17.37 -3.44
N ALA A 120 -15.83 -17.01 -3.59
CA ALA A 120 -16.94 -17.95 -3.43
C ALA A 120 -16.95 -19.07 -4.48
N ALA A 121 -16.42 -18.81 -5.68
CA ALA A 121 -16.30 -19.80 -6.74
C ALA A 121 -15.15 -20.81 -6.54
N VAL A 122 -14.22 -20.56 -5.60
CA VAL A 122 -13.06 -21.44 -5.35
C VAL A 122 -13.52 -22.74 -4.65
N PRO A 123 -13.26 -23.92 -5.22
CA PRO A 123 -13.56 -25.19 -4.55
C PRO A 123 -12.83 -25.34 -3.21
N PRO A 124 -13.48 -25.86 -2.13
CA PRO A 124 -12.87 -26.01 -0.80
C PRO A 124 -11.51 -26.73 -0.81
N ARG A 125 -11.34 -27.73 -1.69
CA ARG A 125 -10.09 -28.51 -1.83
C ARG A 125 -8.88 -27.71 -2.34
N GLN A 126 -9.08 -26.52 -2.90
CA GLN A 126 -7.98 -25.67 -3.37
C GLN A 126 -7.42 -24.78 -2.25
N TRP A 127 -8.19 -24.56 -1.19
CA TRP A 127 -7.74 -23.80 -0.03
C TRP A 127 -6.70 -24.58 0.75
N ARG A 128 -5.65 -23.87 1.18
CA ARG A 128 -4.58 -24.44 2.02
C ARG A 128 -4.45 -23.65 3.30
N ARG A 129 -4.36 -24.34 4.43
CA ARG A 129 -3.98 -23.68 5.69
C ARG A 129 -2.46 -23.53 5.72
N ILE A 130 -1.97 -22.30 5.78
CA ILE A 130 -0.54 -21.98 5.79
C ILE A 130 -0.28 -20.98 6.92
N SER A 131 0.82 -21.20 7.65
CA SER A 131 1.30 -20.29 8.69
C SER A 131 2.18 -19.20 8.08
N VAL A 132 1.96 -17.94 8.44
CA VAL A 132 2.84 -16.80 8.10
C VAL A 132 3.86 -16.50 9.21
N GLY A 133 4.27 -17.55 9.90
CA GLY A 133 5.22 -17.50 11.00
C GLY A 133 4.57 -17.34 12.38
N ASP A 134 5.42 -17.32 13.39
CA ASP A 134 5.01 -17.20 14.78
C ASP A 134 4.53 -15.78 15.09
N GLY A 135 3.51 -15.69 15.93
CA GLY A 135 2.98 -14.44 16.48
C GLY A 135 2.93 -14.50 18.00
N ALA A 136 2.51 -13.40 18.63
CA ALA A 136 2.42 -13.27 20.08
C ALA A 136 1.52 -14.32 20.76
N HIS A 137 0.61 -14.96 20.01
CA HIS A 137 -0.32 -15.98 20.50
C HIS A 137 -0.13 -17.34 19.81
N GLY A 138 1.08 -17.63 19.31
CA GLY A 138 1.40 -18.85 18.55
C GLY A 138 1.36 -18.62 17.04
N ARG A 139 1.32 -19.73 16.28
CA ARG A 139 1.41 -19.69 14.82
C ARG A 139 0.24 -18.93 14.21
N ARG A 140 0.54 -17.94 13.35
CA ARG A 140 -0.48 -17.20 12.61
C ARG A 140 -0.91 -18.00 11.39
N GLU A 141 -1.94 -18.82 11.55
CA GLU A 141 -2.46 -19.69 10.50
C GLU A 141 -3.67 -19.10 9.78
N TYR A 142 -3.54 -18.96 8.46
CA TYR A 142 -4.61 -18.45 7.61
C TYR A 142 -4.92 -19.43 6.48
N SER A 143 -6.12 -19.32 5.91
CA SER A 143 -6.50 -20.06 4.72
C SER A 143 -6.11 -19.26 3.48
N TRP A 144 -5.35 -19.87 2.59
CA TRP A 144 -4.82 -19.27 1.38
C TRP A 144 -5.35 -19.98 0.15
N VAL A 145 -5.62 -19.19 -0.89
CA VAL A 145 -5.75 -19.64 -2.27
C VAL A 145 -5.12 -18.59 -3.18
N ARG A 146 -4.52 -19.03 -4.28
CA ARG A 146 -4.05 -18.14 -5.34
C ARG A 146 -5.05 -18.21 -6.49
N VAL A 147 -5.68 -17.09 -6.79
CA VAL A 147 -6.41 -16.87 -8.03
C VAL A 147 -5.54 -15.99 -8.91
N PRO A 148 -5.16 -16.41 -10.13
CA PRO A 148 -4.44 -15.55 -11.06
C PRO A 148 -5.28 -14.32 -11.39
N ILE A 149 -4.82 -13.15 -10.93
CA ILE A 149 -5.34 -11.84 -11.30
C ILE A 149 -4.42 -11.20 -12.33
#